data_AF-A0A212RBU7-F1
#
_entry.id   AF-A0A212RBU7-F1
#
_cell.length_a   1.000
_cell.length_b   1.000
_cell.length_c   1.000
_cell.angle_alpha   90.00
_cell.angle_beta   90.00
_cell.angle_gamma   90.00
#
_symmetry.space_group_name_H-M   'P 1'
#
loop_
_entity.id
_entity.type
_entity.pdbx_description
1 polymer ?
#
loop_
_entity_poly.entity_id
_entity_poly.type
_entity_poly.pdbx_seq_one_letter_code
_entity_poly.pdbx_strand_id
1 'polypeptide(L)'
;MTRSGVSSSVSARLLAWVAWGLMLAGYWAPWVEGSTAGLTFSGFDLPHFLVFFQRAGYGPLVRERLWMPLWGLALGLGLLSLGPERRLRASPRGFFWLLALLWPLATWPPYPELLNPWSVEGRGGFIGGLMAACVVASLPLWPVSWRRRVALALPPAVLGITGPELVQAWRLWGEHLRIPPDMGWGLPLYGLGLALWGWAWWRTSW
;
A
#
# COMPACT_ATOMS: atom_id res chain seq x y z
N MET A 1 42.99 -4.24 -1.77
CA MET A 1 41.64 -3.94 -2.30
C MET A 1 40.75 -3.50 -1.16
N THR A 2 40.41 -2.22 -1.17
CA THR A 2 39.87 -1.45 -0.05
C THR A 2 38.36 -1.60 0.09
N ARG A 3 37.90 -1.66 1.34
CA ARG A 3 36.50 -1.71 1.78
C ARG A 3 35.70 -0.51 1.25
N SER A 4 34.96 -0.67 0.16
CA SER A 4 33.96 0.31 -0.33
C SER A 4 32.51 -0.07 0.02
N GLY A 5 32.27 -1.25 0.63
CA GLY A 5 30.92 -1.80 0.81
C GLY A 5 30.07 -1.21 1.96
N VAL A 6 30.62 -0.37 2.83
CA VAL A 6 29.87 0.15 3.99
C VAL A 6 28.99 1.36 3.62
N SER A 7 29.48 2.23 2.73
CA SER A 7 28.78 3.45 2.29
C SER A 7 27.50 3.17 1.47
N SER A 8 27.53 2.15 0.61
CA SER A 8 26.39 1.80 -0.26
C SER A 8 25.19 1.25 0.53
N SER A 9 25.44 0.49 1.60
CA SER A 9 24.38 -0.16 2.38
C SER A 9 23.57 0.81 3.25
N VAL A 10 24.21 1.84 3.81
CA VAL A 10 23.57 2.88 4.63
C VAL A 10 22.71 3.79 3.74
N SER A 11 23.22 4.18 2.58
CA SER A 11 22.50 4.99 1.60
C SER A 11 21.21 4.31 1.12
N ALA A 12 21.27 3.00 0.85
CA ALA A 12 20.11 2.29 0.31
C ALA A 12 19.06 1.95 1.39
N ARG A 13 19.44 1.80 2.67
CA ARG A 13 18.47 1.73 3.78
C ARG A 13 17.75 3.06 3.99
N LEU A 14 18.48 4.17 3.97
CA LEU A 14 17.88 5.51 4.06
C LEU A 14 16.89 5.74 2.92
N LEU A 15 17.27 5.35 1.70
CA LEU A 15 16.40 5.43 0.53
C LEU A 15 15.13 4.58 0.67
N ALA A 16 15.20 3.38 1.25
CA ALA A 16 14.03 2.55 1.50
C ALA A 16 13.06 3.21 2.52
N TRP A 17 13.60 3.93 3.50
CA TRP A 17 12.79 4.75 4.42
C TRP A 17 12.15 5.95 3.74
N VAL A 18 12.90 6.68 2.92
CA VAL A 18 12.38 7.79 2.13
C VAL A 18 11.28 7.28 1.19
N ALA A 19 11.51 6.17 0.51
CA ALA A 19 10.52 5.51 -0.34
C ALA A 19 9.23 5.19 0.43
N TRP A 20 9.36 4.58 1.62
CA TRP A 20 8.21 4.26 2.46
C TRP A 20 7.47 5.51 2.94
N GLY A 21 8.20 6.55 3.35
CA GLY A 21 7.61 7.84 3.74
C GLY A 21 6.88 8.54 2.60
N LEU A 22 7.40 8.47 1.36
CA LEU A 22 6.74 8.99 0.17
C LEU A 22 5.49 8.20 -0.19
N MET A 23 5.51 6.87 -0.07
CA MET A 23 4.31 6.05 -0.23
C MET A 23 3.26 6.38 0.83
N LEU A 24 3.68 6.61 2.08
CA LEU A 24 2.74 7.05 3.13
C LEU A 24 2.14 8.42 2.80
N ALA A 25 2.98 9.43 2.58
CA ALA A 25 2.52 10.77 2.26
C ALA A 25 1.62 10.77 1.01
N GLY A 26 2.02 10.02 -0.03
CA GLY A 26 1.26 9.89 -1.27
C GLY A 26 -0.09 9.22 -1.11
N TYR A 27 -0.21 8.18 -0.28
CA TYR A 27 -1.48 7.47 -0.07
C TYR A 27 -2.53 8.35 0.64
N TRP A 28 -2.10 9.15 1.62
CA TRP A 28 -2.98 10.08 2.35
C TRP A 28 -3.20 11.42 1.65
N ALA A 29 -2.38 11.72 0.65
CA ALA A 29 -2.55 12.90 -0.17
C ALA A 29 -3.71 12.76 -1.17
N PRO A 30 -4.21 13.87 -1.73
CA PRO A 30 -5.23 13.82 -2.77
C PRO A 30 -4.77 12.99 -3.97
N TRP A 31 -5.49 11.92 -4.29
CA TRP A 31 -5.30 11.14 -5.51
C TRP A 31 -6.12 11.71 -6.65
N VAL A 32 -7.32 12.17 -6.34
CA VAL A 32 -8.22 12.89 -7.25
C VAL A 32 -8.48 14.27 -6.65
N GLU A 33 -8.33 15.30 -7.47
CA GLU A 33 -8.62 16.69 -7.11
C GLU A 33 -9.74 17.22 -8.00
N GLY A 34 -10.87 17.58 -7.40
CA GLY A 34 -11.98 18.22 -8.10
C GLY A 34 -11.86 19.74 -8.05
N SER A 35 -11.40 20.36 -9.14
CA SER A 35 -11.16 21.81 -9.23
C SER A 35 -12.40 22.69 -8.96
N THR A 36 -13.62 22.15 -9.08
CA THR A 36 -14.86 22.90 -8.94
C THR A 36 -15.75 22.50 -7.75
N ALA A 37 -15.48 21.35 -7.11
CA ALA A 37 -16.37 20.79 -6.09
C ALA A 37 -15.75 20.70 -4.69
N GLY A 38 -14.47 21.06 -4.52
CA GLY A 38 -13.75 20.86 -3.25
C GLY A 38 -13.64 19.38 -2.84
N LEU A 39 -13.91 18.47 -3.78
CA LEU A 39 -13.85 17.04 -3.57
C LEU A 39 -12.40 16.59 -3.80
N THR A 40 -11.66 16.46 -2.71
CA THR A 40 -10.34 15.81 -2.69
C THR A 40 -10.49 14.43 -2.08
N PHE A 41 -10.25 13.38 -2.86
CA PHE A 41 -10.28 12.01 -2.37
C PHE A 41 -8.85 11.49 -2.25
N SER A 42 -8.47 11.09 -1.05
CA SER A 42 -7.23 10.34 -0.84
C SER A 42 -7.37 8.89 -1.31
N GLY A 43 -6.27 8.14 -1.36
CA GLY A 43 -6.31 6.70 -1.63
C GLY A 43 -7.19 5.93 -0.63
N PHE A 44 -7.31 6.43 0.61
CA PHE A 44 -8.14 5.84 1.65
C PHE A 44 -9.64 6.13 1.50
N ASP A 45 -9.98 7.27 0.92
CA ASP A 45 -11.38 7.70 0.76
C ASP A 45 -12.00 7.14 -0.53
N LEU A 46 -11.15 6.78 -1.50
CA LEU A 46 -11.57 6.24 -2.79
C LEU A 46 -12.47 4.99 -2.69
N PRO A 47 -12.17 3.98 -1.85
CA PRO A 47 -13.06 2.84 -1.64
C PRO A 47 -14.47 3.28 -1.24
N HIS A 48 -14.58 4.19 -0.27
CA HIS A 48 -15.86 4.71 0.27
C HIS A 48 -16.65 5.48 -0.79
N PHE A 49 -15.97 6.29 -1.58
CA PHE A 49 -16.57 6.98 -2.72
C PHE A 49 -17.14 6.00 -3.76
N LEU A 50 -16.43 4.91 -4.04
CA LEU A 50 -16.89 3.90 -4.98
C LEU A 50 -18.09 3.09 -4.45
N VAL A 51 -18.22 2.93 -3.12
CA VAL A 51 -19.42 2.36 -2.50
C VAL A 51 -20.65 3.18 -2.84
N PHE A 52 -20.55 4.51 -2.75
CA PHE A 52 -21.63 5.41 -3.11
C PHE A 52 -22.03 5.21 -4.57
N PHE A 53 -21.05 5.14 -5.49
CA PHE A 53 -21.31 4.89 -6.91
C PHE A 53 -21.97 3.54 -7.19
N GLN A 54 -21.49 2.48 -6.54
CA GLN A 54 -22.05 1.14 -6.70
C GLN A 54 -23.49 1.07 -6.16
N ARG A 55 -23.75 1.66 -4.98
CA ARG A 55 -25.10 1.71 -4.39
C ARG A 55 -26.07 2.57 -5.20
N ALA A 56 -25.56 3.58 -5.91
CA ALA A 56 -26.34 4.38 -6.85
C ALA A 56 -26.61 3.65 -8.19
N GLY A 57 -26.08 2.44 -8.39
CA GLY A 57 -26.38 1.60 -9.55
C GLY A 57 -25.43 1.79 -10.74
N TYR A 58 -24.30 2.49 -10.58
CA TYR A 58 -23.40 2.83 -11.69
C TYR A 58 -22.41 1.71 -12.09
N GLY A 59 -22.62 0.48 -11.60
CA GLY A 59 -21.92 -0.73 -12.06
C GLY A 59 -21.17 -1.49 -10.97
N PRO A 60 -20.69 -2.71 -11.27
CA PRO A 60 -19.90 -3.51 -10.35
C PRO A 60 -18.46 -2.97 -10.24
N LEU A 61 -18.01 -2.72 -9.01
CA LEU A 61 -16.67 -2.24 -8.68
C LEU A 61 -16.03 -3.21 -7.69
N VAL A 62 -14.77 -3.61 -7.95
CA VAL A 62 -13.97 -4.42 -7.02
C VAL A 62 -13.14 -3.50 -6.13
N ARG A 63 -13.84 -2.77 -5.26
CA ARG A 63 -13.25 -1.80 -4.31
C ARG A 63 -12.22 -2.40 -3.36
N GLU A 64 -12.31 -3.70 -3.10
CA GLU A 64 -11.43 -4.40 -2.15
C GLU A 64 -9.96 -4.33 -2.58
N ARG A 65 -9.71 -4.19 -3.89
CA ARG A 65 -8.35 -4.07 -4.44
C ARG A 65 -7.70 -2.73 -4.15
N LEU A 66 -8.46 -1.68 -3.86
CA LEU A 66 -7.90 -0.39 -3.47
C LEU A 66 -7.30 -0.38 -2.06
N TRP A 67 -7.50 -1.46 -1.30
CA TRP A 67 -6.79 -1.70 -0.03
C TRP A 67 -5.38 -2.31 -0.23
N MET A 68 -5.04 -2.85 -1.41
CA MET A 68 -3.71 -3.40 -1.71
C MET A 68 -2.54 -2.46 -1.44
N PRO A 69 -2.63 -1.14 -1.69
CA PRO A 69 -1.57 -0.19 -1.33
C PRO A 69 -1.25 -0.22 0.17
N LEU A 70 -2.26 -0.35 1.04
CA LEU A 70 -2.07 -0.46 2.48
C LEU A 70 -1.47 -1.80 2.89
N TRP A 71 -1.92 -2.89 2.26
CA TRP A 71 -1.31 -4.21 2.49
C TRP A 71 0.15 -4.23 2.00
N GLY A 72 0.43 -3.56 0.89
CA GLY A 72 1.77 -3.41 0.36
C GLY A 72 2.66 -2.56 1.26
N LEU A 73 2.14 -1.47 1.84
CA LEU A 73 2.83 -0.68 2.86
C LEU A 73 3.17 -1.50 4.10
N ALA A 74 2.24 -2.34 4.56
CA ALA A 74 2.45 -3.27 5.68
C ALA A 74 3.56 -4.28 5.38
N LEU A 75 3.52 -4.90 4.20
CA LEU A 75 4.56 -5.82 3.73
C LEU A 75 5.92 -5.13 3.58
N GLY A 76 5.95 -3.91 3.02
CA GLY A 76 7.15 -3.11 2.91
C GLY A 76 7.76 -2.80 4.29
N LEU A 77 6.93 -2.42 5.25
CA LEU A 77 7.38 -2.15 6.61
C LEU A 77 7.86 -3.42 7.33
N GLY A 78 7.23 -4.56 7.07
CA GLY A 78 7.70 -5.86 7.54
C GLY A 78 9.06 -6.25 6.95
N LEU A 79 9.25 -6.01 5.65
CA LEU A 79 10.53 -6.25 4.99
C LEU A 79 11.63 -5.32 5.55
N LEU A 80 11.32 -4.03 5.75
CA LEU A 80 12.21 -3.05 6.39
C LEU A 80 12.65 -3.48 7.79
N SER A 81 11.72 -4.00 8.59
CA SER A 81 12.03 -4.39 9.97
C SER A 81 12.95 -5.61 10.03
N LEU A 82 12.86 -6.50 9.04
CA LEU A 82 13.64 -7.73 9.02
C LEU A 82 15.03 -7.58 8.43
N GLY A 83 15.26 -6.59 7.56
CA GLY A 83 16.56 -6.32 6.94
C GLY A 83 17.32 -7.57 6.42
N PRO A 84 18.62 -7.44 6.13
CA PRO A 84 19.47 -8.60 5.83
C PRO A 84 19.85 -9.40 7.10
N GLU A 85 19.64 -8.86 8.31
CA GLU A 85 20.05 -9.48 9.57
C GLU A 85 18.86 -9.82 10.47
N ARG A 86 18.72 -11.11 10.82
CA ARG A 86 17.56 -11.73 11.49
C ARG A 86 17.23 -11.29 12.93
N ARG A 87 17.98 -10.38 13.56
CA ARG A 87 17.78 -10.07 15.00
C ARG A 87 16.63 -9.10 15.21
N LEU A 88 15.48 -9.64 15.63
CA LEU A 88 14.23 -8.93 15.92
C LEU A 88 14.07 -8.49 17.39
N ARG A 89 14.77 -9.12 18.35
CA ARG A 89 14.51 -8.90 19.78
C ARG A 89 15.17 -7.62 20.30
N ALA A 90 14.39 -6.80 21.01
CA ALA A 90 14.78 -5.58 21.74
C ALA A 90 15.47 -4.47 20.90
N SER A 91 15.04 -4.27 19.66
CA SER A 91 15.50 -3.17 18.81
C SER A 91 14.30 -2.41 18.22
N PRO A 92 14.46 -1.16 17.72
CA PRO A 92 13.42 -0.44 17.00
C PRO A 92 12.74 -1.24 15.87
N ARG A 93 13.39 -2.31 15.38
CA ARG A 93 12.81 -3.26 14.42
C ARG A 93 11.58 -4.00 14.96
N GLY A 94 11.52 -4.28 16.26
CA GLY A 94 10.36 -4.92 16.88
C GLY A 94 9.12 -4.02 16.84
N PHE A 95 9.30 -2.70 17.06
CA PHE A 95 8.22 -1.73 16.92
C PHE A 95 7.72 -1.66 15.49
N PHE A 96 8.61 -1.60 14.50
CA PHE A 96 8.20 -1.63 13.10
C PHE A 96 7.53 -2.96 12.75
N TRP A 97 8.02 -4.08 13.25
CA TRP A 97 7.35 -5.35 13.02
C TRP A 97 5.92 -5.37 13.55
N LEU A 98 5.71 -4.85 14.76
CA LEU A 98 4.38 -4.67 15.33
C LEU A 98 3.53 -3.75 14.45
N LEU A 99 4.08 -2.61 14.03
CA LEU A 99 3.38 -1.69 13.16
C LEU A 99 2.99 -2.36 11.83
N ALA A 100 3.86 -3.15 11.22
CA ALA A 100 3.58 -3.91 10.00
C ALA A 100 2.46 -4.95 10.19
N LEU A 101 2.38 -5.56 11.37
CA LEU A 101 1.32 -6.52 11.72
C LEU A 101 -0.02 -5.84 12.00
N LEU A 102 0.02 -4.65 12.62
CA LEU A 102 -1.17 -3.90 12.99
C LEU A 102 -1.69 -3.02 11.85
N TRP A 103 -0.84 -2.64 10.88
CA TRP A 103 -1.22 -1.78 9.76
C TRP A 103 -2.40 -2.31 8.94
N PRO A 104 -2.48 -3.62 8.61
CA PRO A 104 -3.63 -4.17 7.90
C PRO A 104 -4.94 -4.08 8.69
N LEU A 105 -4.90 -3.84 10.01
CA LEU A 105 -6.12 -3.60 10.80
C LEU A 105 -6.81 -2.29 10.42
N ALA A 106 -6.11 -1.35 9.77
CA ALA A 106 -6.72 -0.15 9.22
C ALA A 106 -7.73 -0.46 8.10
N THR A 107 -7.67 -1.66 7.51
CA THR A 107 -8.62 -2.13 6.50
C THR A 107 -9.72 -3.01 7.09
N TRP A 108 -9.78 -3.14 8.42
CA TRP A 108 -10.89 -3.85 9.06
C TRP A 108 -12.15 -2.99 9.05
N PRO A 109 -13.27 -3.56 8.60
CA PRO A 109 -14.54 -2.85 8.65
C PRO A 109 -14.98 -2.63 10.11
N PRO A 110 -15.82 -1.63 10.36
CA PRO A 110 -16.40 -1.43 11.68
C PRO A 110 -17.18 -2.68 12.11
N TYR A 111 -17.16 -2.99 13.41
CA TYR A 111 -17.76 -4.21 13.98
C TYR A 111 -19.20 -4.53 13.48
N PRO A 112 -20.12 -3.55 13.30
CA PRO A 112 -21.45 -3.83 12.75
C PRO A 112 -21.45 -4.43 11.35
N GLU A 113 -20.48 -4.09 10.49
CA GLU A 113 -20.36 -4.65 9.15
C GLU A 113 -19.80 -6.07 9.16
N LEU A 114 -18.98 -6.44 10.15
CA LEU A 114 -18.53 -7.83 10.36
C LEU A 114 -19.69 -8.75 10.76
N LEU A 115 -20.65 -8.22 11.52
CA LEU A 115 -21.83 -8.94 11.94
C LEU A 115 -22.87 -9.08 10.82
N ASN A 116 -22.79 -8.28 9.76
CA ASN A 116 -23.68 -8.40 8.62
C ASN A 116 -23.18 -9.48 7.65
N PRO A 117 -23.86 -10.65 7.55
CA PRO A 117 -23.40 -11.73 6.70
C PRO A 117 -23.47 -11.40 5.20
N TRP A 118 -24.13 -10.31 4.82
CA TRP A 118 -24.26 -9.82 3.45
C TRP A 118 -23.25 -8.71 3.11
N SER A 119 -22.42 -8.27 4.06
CA SER A 119 -21.36 -7.29 3.79
C SER A 119 -20.16 -7.94 3.09
N VAL A 120 -20.22 -8.01 1.77
CA VAL A 120 -19.08 -8.41 0.92
C VAL A 120 -17.89 -7.46 1.12
N GLU A 121 -18.21 -6.18 1.34
CA GLU A 121 -17.32 -5.03 1.59
C GLU A 121 -16.40 -5.29 2.78
N GLY A 122 -17.01 -5.54 3.94
CA GLY A 122 -16.28 -5.75 5.17
C GLY A 122 -15.50 -7.05 5.17
N ARG A 123 -16.04 -8.10 4.53
CA ARG A 123 -15.36 -9.40 4.41
C ARG A 123 -14.10 -9.32 3.57
N GLY A 124 -14.13 -8.59 2.46
CA GLY A 124 -12.95 -8.44 1.59
C GLY A 124 -11.80 -7.71 2.27
N GLY A 125 -12.09 -6.57 2.90
CA GLY A 125 -11.11 -5.82 3.70
C GLY A 125 -10.58 -6.62 4.89
N PHE A 126 -11.47 -7.38 5.56
CA PHE A 126 -11.09 -8.27 6.66
C PHE A 126 -10.16 -9.41 6.23
N ILE A 127 -10.55 -10.18 5.21
CA ILE A 127 -9.78 -11.30 4.70
C ILE A 127 -8.43 -10.83 4.16
N GLY A 128 -8.44 -9.76 3.35
CA GLY A 128 -7.23 -9.20 2.80
C GLY A 128 -6.26 -8.68 3.86
N GLY A 129 -6.78 -7.96 4.85
CA GLY A 129 -5.99 -7.48 5.99
C GLY A 129 -5.41 -8.63 6.82
N LEU A 130 -6.22 -9.66 7.10
CA LEU A 130 -5.76 -10.86 7.80
C LEU A 130 -4.68 -11.61 7.00
N MET A 131 -4.88 -11.80 5.71
CA MET A 131 -3.89 -12.43 4.83
C MET A 131 -2.59 -11.63 4.81
N ALA A 132 -2.65 -10.31 4.70
CA ALA A 132 -1.47 -9.44 4.75
C ALA A 132 -0.73 -9.58 6.09
N ALA A 133 -1.46 -9.57 7.22
CA ALA A 133 -0.88 -9.76 8.55
C ALA A 133 -0.23 -11.15 8.70
N CYS A 134 -0.86 -12.21 8.18
CA CYS A 134 -0.27 -13.56 8.16
C CYS A 134 1.00 -13.62 7.31
N VAL A 135 1.00 -12.99 6.13
CA VAL A 135 2.19 -12.94 5.27
C VAL A 135 3.30 -12.20 5.98
N VAL A 136 3.04 -11.01 6.56
CA VAL A 136 3.98 -10.27 7.41
C VAL A 136 4.49 -11.20 8.50
N ALA A 137 3.63 -11.75 9.36
CA ALA A 137 4.02 -12.63 10.47
C ALA A 137 4.93 -13.79 10.04
N SER A 138 4.76 -14.30 8.82
CA SER A 138 5.54 -15.41 8.28
C SER A 138 6.89 -15.01 7.67
N LEU A 139 7.13 -13.74 7.29
CA LEU A 139 8.39 -13.34 6.65
C LEU A 139 9.65 -13.71 7.46
N PRO A 140 9.70 -13.72 8.81
CA PRO A 140 10.89 -14.12 9.57
C PRO A 140 11.29 -15.58 9.31
N LEU A 141 10.35 -16.42 8.90
CA LEU A 141 10.56 -17.82 8.53
C LEU A 141 11.06 -17.96 7.09
N TRP A 142 10.80 -16.97 6.22
CA TRP A 142 11.11 -17.06 4.80
C TRP A 142 12.62 -16.97 4.55
N PRO A 143 13.17 -17.66 3.53
CA PRO A 143 14.54 -17.44 3.09
C PRO A 143 14.75 -15.99 2.62
N VAL A 144 15.97 -15.47 2.80
CA VAL A 144 16.31 -14.09 2.39
C VAL A 144 16.09 -13.86 0.90
N SER A 145 16.34 -14.88 0.06
CA SER A 145 16.09 -14.82 -1.40
C SER A 145 14.62 -14.58 -1.74
N TRP A 146 13.69 -15.21 -1.02
CA TRP A 146 12.25 -15.01 -1.21
C TRP A 146 11.80 -13.62 -0.77
N ARG A 147 12.27 -13.16 0.39
CA ARG A 147 11.99 -11.79 0.86
C ARG A 147 12.44 -10.75 -0.17
N ARG A 148 13.59 -10.97 -0.81
CA ARG A 148 14.10 -10.10 -1.88
C ARG A 148 13.20 -10.10 -3.12
N ARG A 149 12.81 -11.29 -3.60
CA ARG A 149 11.89 -11.40 -4.73
C ARG A 149 10.57 -10.68 -4.46
N VAL A 150 10.02 -10.86 -3.26
CA VAL A 150 8.77 -10.20 -2.85
C VAL A 150 8.94 -8.70 -2.80
N ALA A 151 10.00 -8.19 -2.19
CA ALA A 151 10.26 -6.76 -2.12
C ALA A 151 10.43 -6.10 -3.51
N LEU A 152 11.02 -6.82 -4.48
CA LEU A 152 11.16 -6.35 -5.87
C LEU A 152 9.86 -6.46 -6.67
N ALA A 153 9.05 -7.50 -6.40
CA ALA A 153 7.76 -7.69 -7.05
C ALA A 153 6.65 -6.81 -6.44
N LEU A 154 6.86 -6.28 -5.23
CA LEU A 154 5.85 -5.53 -4.49
C LEU A 154 5.37 -4.29 -5.24
N PRO A 155 6.24 -3.40 -5.78
CA PRO A 155 5.77 -2.22 -6.51
C PRO A 155 4.90 -2.52 -7.74
N PRO A 156 5.35 -3.36 -8.70
CA PRO A 156 4.52 -3.65 -9.87
C PRO A 156 3.28 -4.48 -9.49
N ALA A 157 3.33 -5.31 -8.45
CA ALA A 157 2.15 -6.03 -7.98
C ALA A 157 1.07 -5.09 -7.45
N VAL A 158 1.44 -4.12 -6.62
CA VAL A 158 0.47 -3.13 -6.09
C VAL A 158 -0.14 -2.33 -7.24
N LEU A 159 0.68 -1.77 -8.14
CA LEU A 159 0.19 -0.98 -9.28
C LEU A 159 -0.65 -1.80 -10.27
N GLY A 160 -0.22 -3.03 -10.58
CA GLY A 160 -0.93 -3.88 -11.52
C GLY A 160 -2.29 -4.34 -11.00
N ILE A 161 -2.44 -4.47 -9.67
CA ILE A 161 -3.69 -4.89 -9.04
C ILE A 161 -4.63 -3.72 -8.78
N THR A 162 -4.13 -2.50 -8.50
CA THR A 162 -4.97 -1.33 -8.18
C THR A 162 -5.21 -0.40 -9.38
N GLY A 163 -4.33 -0.45 -10.38
CA GLY A 163 -4.37 0.41 -11.56
C GLY A 163 -5.69 0.32 -12.34
N PRO A 164 -6.20 -0.89 -12.66
CA PRO A 164 -7.47 -1.02 -13.38
C PRO A 164 -8.66 -0.36 -12.66
N GLU A 165 -8.73 -0.48 -11.33
CA GLU A 165 -9.78 0.08 -10.49
C GLU A 165 -9.65 1.60 -10.40
N LEU A 166 -8.41 2.14 -10.37
CA LEU A 166 -8.19 3.58 -10.46
C LEU A 166 -8.65 4.15 -11.80
N VAL A 167 -8.35 3.46 -12.90
CA VAL A 167 -8.82 3.84 -14.24
C VAL A 167 -10.35 3.75 -14.32
N GLN A 168 -10.95 2.71 -13.75
CA GLN A 168 -12.40 2.56 -13.69
C GLN A 168 -13.05 3.68 -12.86
N ALA A 169 -12.48 4.03 -11.70
CA ALA A 169 -12.94 5.12 -10.86
C ALA A 169 -12.89 6.47 -11.59
N TRP A 170 -11.77 6.76 -12.28
CA TRP A 170 -11.59 7.97 -13.08
C TRP A 170 -12.63 8.08 -14.20
N ARG A 171 -12.90 6.96 -14.87
CA ARG A 171 -13.88 6.87 -15.95
C ARG A 171 -15.29 7.13 -15.44
N LEU A 172 -15.70 6.44 -14.37
CA LEU A 172 -17.04 6.61 -13.79
C LEU A 172 -17.25 8.05 -13.29
N TRP A 173 -16.21 8.65 -12.69
CA TRP A 173 -16.21 10.04 -12.29
C TRP A 173 -16.50 10.97 -13.47
N GLY A 174 -15.71 10.88 -14.53
CA GLY A 174 -15.87 11.73 -15.71
C GLY A 174 -17.23 11.55 -16.39
N GLU A 175 -17.69 10.30 -16.51
CA GLU A 175 -18.97 9.97 -17.15
C GLU A 175 -20.19 10.51 -16.36
N HIS A 176 -20.19 10.42 -15.04
CA HIS A 176 -21.38 10.66 -14.22
C HIS A 176 -21.38 12.01 -13.50
N LEU A 177 -20.21 12.50 -13.06
CA LEU A 177 -20.12 13.80 -12.40
C LEU A 177 -19.94 14.93 -13.41
N ARG A 178 -19.55 14.63 -14.66
CA ARG A 178 -19.29 15.60 -15.75
C ARG A 178 -18.32 16.73 -15.35
N ILE A 179 -17.53 16.50 -14.30
CA ILE A 179 -16.43 17.35 -13.86
C ILE A 179 -15.16 16.61 -14.26
N PRO A 180 -14.22 17.24 -14.99
CA PRO A 180 -12.95 16.60 -15.30
C PRO A 180 -12.20 16.32 -13.99
N PRO A 181 -11.95 15.04 -13.64
CA PRO A 181 -11.13 14.71 -12.49
C PRO A 181 -9.67 15.08 -12.78
N ASP A 182 -9.11 16.01 -12.00
CA ASP A 182 -7.68 16.32 -12.06
C ASP A 182 -6.89 15.34 -11.20
N MET A 183 -5.68 15.04 -11.65
CA MET A 183 -4.79 14.14 -10.93
C MET A 183 -4.21 14.86 -9.73
N GLY A 184 -4.60 14.44 -8.53
CA GLY A 184 -4.00 14.94 -7.30
C GLY A 184 -2.54 14.47 -7.17
N TRP A 185 -1.72 15.25 -6.46
CA TRP A 185 -0.29 14.99 -6.30
C TRP A 185 0.03 13.72 -5.49
N GLY A 186 -0.94 13.14 -4.81
CA GLY A 186 -0.77 11.93 -4.02
C GLY A 186 -0.43 10.70 -4.84
N LEU A 187 -1.06 10.51 -6.01
CA LEU A 187 -0.78 9.34 -6.86
C LEU A 187 0.64 9.38 -7.45
N PRO A 188 1.12 10.51 -8.03
CA PRO A 188 2.52 10.64 -8.44
C PRO A 188 3.50 10.44 -7.28
N LEU A 189 3.20 10.99 -6.10
CA LEU A 189 4.08 10.85 -4.92
C LEU A 189 4.17 9.40 -4.44
N TYR A 190 3.04 8.70 -4.42
CA TYR A 190 2.98 7.26 -4.12
C TYR A 190 3.79 6.45 -5.14
N GLY A 191 3.59 6.72 -6.43
CA GLY A 191 4.32 6.07 -7.52
C GLY A 191 5.84 6.30 -7.45
N LEU A 192 6.27 7.53 -7.10
CA LEU A 192 7.68 7.83 -6.85
C LEU A 192 8.23 7.01 -5.67
N GLY A 193 7.48 6.94 -4.57
CA GLY A 193 7.85 6.11 -3.43
C GLY A 193 8.01 4.63 -3.80
N LEU A 194 7.10 4.08 -4.59
CA LEU A 194 7.17 2.71 -5.11
C LEU A 194 8.41 2.48 -5.99
N ALA A 195 8.73 3.42 -6.88
CA ALA A 195 9.91 3.33 -7.73
C ALA A 195 11.20 3.35 -6.90
N LEU A 196 11.28 4.26 -5.92
CA LEU A 196 12.43 4.36 -5.01
C LEU A 196 12.55 3.12 -4.12
N TRP A 197 11.44 2.50 -3.71
CA TRP A 197 11.44 1.25 -2.96
C TRP A 197 12.09 0.12 -3.76
N GLY A 198 11.64 -0.08 -5.01
CA GLY A 198 12.21 -1.10 -5.90
C GLY A 198 13.70 -0.89 -6.13
N TRP A 199 14.12 0.37 -6.32
CA TRP A 199 15.52 0.73 -6.51
C TRP A 199 16.38 0.52 -5.25
N ALA A 200 15.88 0.91 -4.08
CA ALA A 200 16.55 0.71 -2.80
C ALA A 200 16.76 -0.76 -2.47
N TRP A 201 15.72 -1.57 -2.70
CA TRP A 201 15.78 -3.01 -2.43
C TRP A 201 16.69 -3.75 -3.41
N TRP A 202 16.72 -3.33 -4.67
CA TRP A 202 17.67 -3.85 -5.65
C TRP A 202 19.12 -3.62 -5.20
N ARG A 203 19.46 -2.41 -4.75
CA ARG A 203 20.85 -2.04 -4.37
C ARG A 203 21.35 -2.64 -3.07
N THR A 204 20.47 -2.96 -2.13
CA THR A 204 20.85 -3.60 -0.84
C THR A 204 21.04 -5.12 -0.95
N SER A 205 20.81 -5.69 -2.13
CA SER A 205 20.73 -7.15 -2.33
C SER A 205 21.99 -7.79 -2.95
N TRP A 206 23.00 -7.00 -3.32
CA TRP A 206 24.24 -7.47 -3.98
C TRP A 206 25.46 -7.27 -3.09
#